data_AF-A0A0E3YT88-F1
#
_entry.id   AF-A0A0E3YT88-F1
#
_cell.length_a   1.000
_cell.length_b   1.000
_cell.length_c   1.000
_cell.angle_alpha   90.00
_cell.angle_beta   90.00
_cell.angle_gamma   90.00
#
_symmetry.space_group_name_H-M   'P 1'
#
loop_
_entity.id
_entity.type
_entity.pdbx_description
1 polymer ?
#
loop_
_entity_poly.entity_id
_entity_poly.type
_entity_poly.pdbx_seq_one_letter_code
_entity_poly.pdbx_strand_id
1 'polypeptide(L)'
;MTSSLLRPLGIYGYDSVEPIILAALVTEDPLLLIGRHGTGKTFLLNSLSEALGLEHRHYNASIISFDDLVGFPYPDATSASIRYLQTPATVWPAESVLIDEINRCRPEQQNRLFSLVQERRLQGIKLEKLRYRWAAMNPAGAEQGYIGAEALDPALADRFAFVVTVADWEELKEADRVRIADPRGDGALSRDGGVLLKKVEAARVRFAGLLAEPPPHVLAYACAVTTLLGEAGVRLSPRRARQLSRNLLAVLAVSSLPLKQLFQLVLQNSIPQFATGEQVSTDAIAAAHRIAWDSVTLDGREQWLHEFAREPDLARKARLLLKEAPNPDTASAAIAQFLATEPPERSYAFVLAVTPHLLDLPAGQCPVGAEGLADLSRAAAPLLHQDKVVAHRKVDPVNKDTPWLAPGRGSWVRTLTGYEEVEKLIEALPPAKRERAGGYLDAIVQKTGQIPAKASELITGFEAIIAAVKEAA
;
A
#
# COMPACT_ATOMS: atom_id res chain seq x y z
N MET A 1 15.81 -17.84 -16.93
CA MET A 1 15.97 -18.03 -15.47
C MET A 1 17.33 -17.47 -15.10
N THR A 2 17.38 -16.36 -14.36
CA THR A 2 18.61 -15.89 -13.74
C THR A 2 19.03 -16.92 -12.68
N SER A 3 20.25 -17.43 -12.77
CA SER A 3 20.82 -18.35 -11.78
C SER A 3 20.90 -17.65 -10.41
N SER A 4 20.49 -18.33 -9.33
CA SER A 4 20.65 -17.85 -7.96
C SER A 4 22.12 -17.56 -7.65
N LEU A 5 22.37 -16.42 -6.99
CA LEU A 5 23.65 -15.99 -6.42
C LEU A 5 23.86 -16.52 -5.00
N LEU A 6 22.79 -16.92 -4.30
CA LEU A 6 22.87 -17.47 -2.94
C LEU A 6 23.21 -18.97 -2.94
N ARG A 7 22.66 -19.75 -3.89
CA ARG A 7 22.92 -21.19 -3.97
C ARG A 7 24.42 -21.57 -4.07
N PRO A 8 25.26 -20.86 -4.86
CA PRO A 8 26.71 -21.12 -4.90
C PRO A 8 27.42 -20.91 -3.56
N LEU A 9 26.83 -20.14 -2.64
CA LEU A 9 27.33 -19.92 -1.28
C LEU A 9 26.81 -20.99 -0.29
N GLY A 10 26.17 -22.06 -0.77
CA GLY A 10 25.57 -23.09 0.08
C GLY A 10 24.27 -22.67 0.76
N ILE A 11 23.68 -21.53 0.37
CA ILE A 11 22.42 -21.03 0.91
C ILE A 11 21.26 -21.57 0.07
N TYR A 12 20.41 -22.40 0.66
CA TYR A 12 19.26 -23.03 0.01
C TYR A 12 17.95 -22.62 0.67
N GLY A 13 16.86 -22.56 -0.10
CA GLY A 13 15.53 -22.19 0.41
C GLY A 13 15.23 -20.69 0.42
N TYR A 14 16.20 -19.85 0.03
CA TYR A 14 16.06 -18.39 0.02
C TYR A 14 15.72 -17.80 -1.37
N ASP A 15 15.51 -18.63 -2.40
CA ASP A 15 15.33 -18.16 -3.78
C ASP A 15 14.16 -17.18 -3.96
N SER A 16 13.08 -17.36 -3.18
CA SER A 16 11.89 -16.49 -3.24
C SER A 16 12.16 -15.07 -2.73
N VAL A 17 13.08 -14.92 -1.78
CA VAL A 17 13.42 -13.65 -1.12
C VAL A 17 14.80 -13.13 -1.51
N GLU A 18 15.55 -13.87 -2.33
CA GLU A 18 16.86 -13.48 -2.83
C GLU A 18 16.87 -12.08 -3.47
N PRO A 19 15.88 -11.68 -4.31
CA PRO A 19 15.84 -10.31 -4.83
C PRO A 19 15.80 -9.23 -3.73
N ILE A 20 15.15 -9.51 -2.60
CA ILE A 20 15.06 -8.59 -1.47
C ILE A 20 16.40 -8.50 -0.73
N ILE A 21 17.05 -9.64 -0.51
CA ILE A 21 18.39 -9.69 0.12
C ILE A 21 19.40 -8.93 -0.73
N LEU A 22 19.42 -9.17 -2.05
CA LEU A 22 20.31 -8.47 -2.97
C LEU A 22 20.02 -6.97 -3.01
N ALA A 23 18.73 -6.57 -2.98
CA ALA A 23 18.35 -5.17 -2.90
C ALA A 23 18.85 -4.50 -1.61
N ALA A 24 18.76 -5.18 -0.47
CA ALA A 24 19.31 -4.70 0.81
C ALA A 24 20.85 -4.54 0.74
N LEU A 25 21.56 -5.44 0.04
CA LEU A 25 22.98 -5.27 -0.20
C LEU A 25 23.26 -4.03 -1.06
N VAL A 26 22.49 -3.82 -2.13
CA VAL A 26 22.65 -2.68 -3.04
C VAL A 26 22.38 -1.33 -2.36
N THR A 27 21.36 -1.25 -1.51
CA THR A 27 21.05 0.01 -0.80
C THR A 27 21.88 0.22 0.45
N GLU A 28 22.49 -0.85 0.97
CA GLU A 28 23.06 -0.94 2.32
C GLU A 28 22.05 -0.64 3.44
N ASP A 29 20.75 -0.59 3.13
CA ASP A 29 19.71 -0.30 4.11
C ASP A 29 19.51 -1.47 5.09
N PRO A 30 18.98 -1.23 6.30
CA PRO A 30 18.88 -2.29 7.30
C PRO A 30 17.93 -3.41 6.89
N LEU A 31 18.38 -4.65 7.09
CA LEU A 31 17.64 -5.89 6.79
C LEU A 31 17.30 -6.62 8.10
N LEU A 32 16.04 -6.96 8.28
CA LEU A 32 15.56 -7.82 9.35
C LEU A 32 15.10 -9.17 8.80
N LEU A 33 15.63 -10.27 9.33
CA LEU A 33 15.19 -11.63 9.05
C LEU A 33 14.33 -12.17 10.20
N ILE A 34 13.12 -12.65 9.88
CA ILE A 34 12.17 -13.21 10.84
C ILE A 34 11.94 -14.68 10.51
N GLY A 35 12.33 -15.59 11.39
CA GLY A 35 12.10 -17.02 11.18
C GLY A 35 12.47 -17.82 12.41
N ARG A 36 11.96 -19.06 12.52
CA ARG A 36 12.23 -19.93 13.66
C ARG A 36 13.71 -20.25 13.83
N HIS A 37 14.07 -20.77 15.00
CA HIS A 37 15.42 -21.26 15.26
C HIS A 37 15.84 -22.31 14.22
N GLY A 38 17.10 -22.29 13.81
CA GLY A 38 17.62 -23.27 12.84
C GLY A 38 17.27 -23.01 11.37
N THR A 39 16.54 -21.94 11.03
CA THR A 39 16.20 -21.57 9.63
C THR A 39 17.37 -21.06 8.77
N GLY A 40 18.60 -21.04 9.29
CA GLY A 40 19.79 -20.62 8.53
C GLY A 40 20.02 -19.11 8.41
N LYS A 41 19.29 -18.26 9.17
CA LYS A 41 19.45 -16.78 9.17
C LYS A 41 20.89 -16.34 9.40
N THR A 42 21.51 -16.83 10.48
CA THR A 42 22.88 -16.49 10.88
C THR A 42 23.89 -17.01 9.85
N PHE A 43 23.66 -18.22 9.32
CA PHE A 43 24.49 -18.80 8.26
C PHE A 43 24.44 -17.96 6.97
N LEU A 44 23.25 -17.54 6.52
CA LEU A 44 23.09 -16.65 5.37
C LEU A 44 23.92 -15.38 5.54
N LEU A 45 23.75 -14.67 6.65
CA LEU A 45 24.37 -13.36 6.86
C LEU A 45 25.90 -13.46 7.02
N ASN A 46 26.39 -14.50 7.70
CA ASN A 46 27.83 -14.79 7.76
C ASN A 46 28.40 -15.14 6.37
N SER A 47 27.70 -15.97 5.60
CA SER A 47 28.12 -16.35 4.26
C SER A 47 28.18 -15.15 3.31
N LEU A 48 27.22 -14.22 3.42
CA LEU A 48 27.25 -12.96 2.67
C LEU A 48 28.45 -12.08 3.06
N SER A 49 28.79 -12.00 4.36
CA SER A 49 29.92 -11.19 4.80
C SER A 49 31.27 -11.77 4.33
N GLU A 50 31.41 -13.09 4.35
CA GLU A 50 32.55 -13.80 3.78
C GLU A 50 32.67 -13.60 2.27
N ALA A 51 31.57 -13.76 1.53
CA ALA A 51 31.55 -13.60 0.07
C ALA A 51 31.89 -12.16 -0.37
N LEU A 52 31.51 -11.17 0.45
CA LEU A 52 31.81 -9.76 0.23
C LEU A 52 33.18 -9.33 0.81
N GLY A 53 33.87 -10.21 1.54
CA GLY A 53 35.17 -9.94 2.14
C GLY A 53 35.16 -8.86 3.24
N LEU A 54 34.06 -8.78 4.00
CA LEU A 54 33.81 -7.69 4.94
C LEU A 54 34.43 -7.94 6.32
N GLU A 55 34.83 -6.86 7.00
CA GLU A 55 35.09 -6.92 8.43
C GLU A 55 33.75 -7.07 9.21
N HIS A 56 33.39 -8.33 9.48
CA HIS A 56 32.09 -8.69 10.07
C HIS A 56 32.12 -8.78 11.60
N ARG A 57 31.02 -8.35 12.24
CA ARG A 57 30.77 -8.57 13.66
C ARG A 57 29.40 -9.21 13.87
N HIS A 58 29.39 -10.32 14.59
CA HIS A 58 28.18 -11.02 14.98
C HIS A 58 27.99 -10.87 16.49
N TYR A 59 26.84 -10.30 16.87
CA TYR A 59 26.44 -10.07 18.24
C TYR A 59 25.11 -10.75 18.51
N ASN A 60 25.00 -11.43 19.65
CA ASN A 60 23.70 -11.90 20.15
C ASN A 60 23.14 -10.85 21.12
N ALA A 61 21.99 -10.26 20.78
CA ALA A 61 21.37 -9.19 21.55
C ALA A 61 20.98 -9.60 22.97
N SER A 62 20.65 -10.88 23.20
CA SER A 62 20.19 -11.37 24.51
C SER A 62 21.27 -11.37 25.60
N ILE A 63 22.54 -11.43 25.20
CA ILE A 63 23.68 -11.54 26.14
C ILE A 63 24.68 -10.39 26.02
N ILE A 64 24.61 -9.57 24.96
CA ILE A 64 25.63 -8.56 24.71
C ILE A 64 25.63 -7.47 25.78
N SER A 65 26.82 -7.18 26.32
CA SER A 65 27.01 -5.99 27.14
C SER A 65 27.36 -4.80 26.25
N PHE A 66 27.03 -3.59 26.71
CA PHE A 66 27.32 -2.39 25.95
C PHE A 66 28.83 -2.13 25.83
N ASP A 67 29.60 -2.54 26.83
CA ASP A 67 31.05 -2.41 26.85
C ASP A 67 31.71 -3.34 25.82
N ASP A 68 31.09 -4.47 25.46
CA ASP A 68 31.58 -5.35 24.39
C ASP A 68 31.45 -4.70 23.00
N LEU A 69 30.46 -3.83 22.81
CA LEU A 69 30.26 -3.09 21.56
C LEU A 69 31.25 -1.93 21.42
N VAL A 70 31.41 -1.14 22.48
CA VAL A 70 32.17 0.12 22.47
C VAL A 70 33.65 -0.09 22.79
N GLY A 71 33.95 -1.01 23.69
CA GLY A 71 35.24 -1.10 24.37
C GLY A 71 35.26 -0.35 25.70
N PHE A 72 36.40 -0.42 26.40
CA PHE A 72 36.50 0.07 27.77
C PHE A 72 37.02 1.50 27.82
N PRO A 73 36.37 2.42 28.58
CA PRO A 73 36.84 3.80 28.71
C PRO A 73 38.20 3.83 29.41
N TYR A 74 39.15 4.55 28.82
CA TYR A 74 40.51 4.74 29.29
C TYR A 74 40.90 6.22 29.17
N PRO A 75 41.33 6.87 30.25
CA PRO A 75 41.79 8.26 30.18
C PRO A 75 43.03 8.34 29.29
N ASP A 76 43.08 9.36 28.42
CA ASP A 76 44.29 9.69 27.68
C ASP A 76 45.47 9.91 28.65
N ALA A 77 46.72 9.76 28.20
CA ALA A 77 47.92 9.99 28.98
C ALA A 77 47.96 11.37 29.65
N THR A 78 47.24 12.35 29.10
CA THR A 78 47.09 13.72 29.66
C THR A 78 45.89 13.90 30.59
N SER A 79 45.03 12.87 30.75
CA SER A 79 43.75 12.91 31.47
C SER A 79 42.76 14.00 31.01
N ALA A 80 43.01 14.64 29.86
CA ALA A 80 42.16 15.70 29.32
C ALA A 80 40.98 15.18 28.48
N SER A 81 41.00 13.89 28.09
CA SER A 81 39.93 13.24 27.35
C SER A 81 39.83 11.75 27.69
N ILE A 82 38.64 11.17 27.46
CA ILE A 82 38.39 9.73 27.58
C ILE A 82 38.45 9.12 26.18
N ARG A 83 39.28 8.08 26.01
CA ARG A 83 39.31 7.23 24.81
C ARG A 83 38.71 5.87 25.14
N TYR A 84 38.32 5.10 24.13
CA TYR A 84 37.87 3.71 24.32
C TYR A 84 38.95 2.75 23.85
N LEU A 85 39.34 1.81 24.70
CA LEU A 85 40.20 0.69 24.34
C LEU A 85 39.40 -0.30 23.49
N GLN A 86 39.70 -0.30 22.20
CA GLN A 86 39.06 -1.18 21.23
C GLN A 86 39.61 -2.60 21.37
N THR A 87 38.71 -3.58 21.42
CA THR A 87 39.02 -5.01 21.29
C THR A 87 38.64 -5.49 19.88
N PRO A 88 39.13 -6.65 19.42
CA PRO A 88 38.69 -7.22 18.15
C PRO A 88 37.17 -7.38 18.05
N ALA A 89 36.47 -7.55 19.19
CA ALA A 89 35.02 -7.68 19.26
C ALA A 89 34.27 -6.35 19.13
N THR A 90 34.93 -5.20 19.32
CA THR A 90 34.27 -3.90 19.23
C THR A 90 33.81 -3.60 17.80
N VAL A 91 32.80 -2.73 17.69
CA VAL A 91 32.11 -2.47 16.43
C VAL A 91 32.78 -1.42 15.54
N TRP A 92 33.72 -0.64 16.09
CA TRP A 92 34.37 0.48 15.39
C TRP A 92 35.01 0.15 14.04
N PRO A 93 35.71 -1.00 13.87
CA PRO A 93 36.30 -1.33 12.58
C PRO A 93 35.32 -2.06 11.64
N ALA A 94 34.13 -2.43 12.12
CA ALA A 94 33.19 -3.28 11.38
C ALA A 94 32.63 -2.62 10.13
N GLU A 95 32.62 -3.35 9.03
CA GLU A 95 31.94 -3.00 7.78
C GLU A 95 30.53 -3.62 7.69
N SER A 96 30.31 -4.70 8.44
CA SER A 96 28.99 -5.31 8.60
C SER A 96 28.75 -5.78 10.03
N VAL A 97 27.50 -5.64 10.48
CA VAL A 97 27.06 -6.10 11.80
C VAL A 97 25.82 -6.95 11.65
N LEU A 98 25.81 -8.10 12.32
CA LEU A 98 24.63 -8.93 12.59
C LEU A 98 24.27 -8.83 14.07
N ILE A 99 23.05 -8.39 14.36
CA ILE A 99 22.43 -8.46 15.68
C ILE A 99 21.42 -9.61 15.67
N ASP A 100 21.82 -10.76 16.18
CA ASP A 100 20.94 -11.92 16.32
C ASP A 100 20.07 -11.78 17.58
N GLU A 101 18.89 -12.41 17.53
CA GLU A 101 17.90 -12.39 18.61
C GLU A 101 17.52 -10.98 19.10
N ILE A 102 17.41 -9.99 18.20
CA ILE A 102 17.18 -8.57 18.55
C ILE A 102 15.94 -8.35 19.44
N ASN A 103 14.96 -9.25 19.36
CA ASN A 103 13.71 -9.17 20.12
C ASN A 103 13.75 -9.93 21.46
N ARG A 104 14.91 -10.42 21.89
CA ARG A 104 15.13 -11.09 23.19
C ARG A 104 15.80 -10.22 24.25
N CYS A 105 16.25 -9.02 23.89
CA CYS A 105 16.91 -8.12 24.85
C CYS A 105 15.95 -7.08 25.42
N ARG A 106 16.31 -6.49 26.57
CA ARG A 106 15.46 -5.49 27.25
C ARG A 106 15.26 -4.25 26.35
N PRO A 107 14.12 -3.55 26.43
CA PRO A 107 13.83 -2.38 25.59
C PRO A 107 14.92 -1.29 25.59
N GLU A 108 15.59 -1.06 26.74
CA GLU A 108 16.70 -0.11 26.85
C GLU A 108 17.92 -0.52 26.00
N GLN A 109 18.24 -1.81 25.94
CA GLN A 109 19.36 -2.33 25.14
C GLN A 109 18.98 -2.36 23.65
N GLN A 110 17.73 -2.72 23.34
CA GLN A 110 17.20 -2.63 21.98
C GLN A 110 17.40 -1.21 21.42
N ASN A 111 16.97 -0.18 22.16
CA ASN A 111 17.09 1.22 21.73
C ASN A 111 18.54 1.66 21.41
N ARG A 112 19.53 1.16 22.17
CA ARG A 112 20.96 1.44 21.92
C ARG A 112 21.46 0.79 20.63
N LEU A 113 21.05 -0.45 20.38
CA LEU A 113 21.36 -1.18 19.15
C LEU A 113 20.71 -0.52 17.92
N PHE A 114 19.55 0.13 18.07
CA PHE A 114 18.89 0.80 16.95
C PHE A 114 19.60 2.04 16.42
N SER A 115 20.28 2.82 17.26
CA SER A 115 21.15 3.90 16.76
C SER A 115 22.25 3.36 15.85
N LEU A 116 22.76 2.16 16.17
CA LEU A 116 23.73 1.47 15.33
C LEU A 116 23.10 1.00 14.01
N VAL A 117 21.94 0.34 14.07
CA VAL A 117 21.23 -0.18 12.89
C VAL A 117 20.77 0.93 11.96
N GLN A 118 20.18 2.01 12.46
CA GLN A 118 19.57 3.03 11.61
C GLN A 118 20.57 4.13 11.21
N GLU A 119 21.28 4.68 12.19
CA GLU A 119 22.06 5.92 12.02
C GLU A 119 23.55 5.67 11.74
N ARG A 120 24.00 4.41 11.80
CA ARG A 120 25.44 4.06 11.77
C ARG A 120 26.19 4.83 12.86
N ARG A 121 25.59 4.94 14.05
CA ARG A 121 26.15 5.66 15.18
C ARG A 121 26.13 4.83 16.45
N LEU A 122 27.14 5.00 17.27
CA LEU A 122 27.21 4.47 18.63
C LEU A 122 27.65 5.59 19.56
N GLN A 123 26.90 5.84 20.65
CA GLN A 123 27.15 6.98 21.55
C GLN A 123 27.23 8.34 20.80
N GLY A 124 26.43 8.50 19.74
CA GLY A 124 26.45 9.69 18.87
C GLY A 124 27.64 9.80 17.91
N ILE A 125 28.64 8.92 18.03
CA ILE A 125 29.82 8.85 17.17
C ILE A 125 29.48 8.03 15.92
N LYS A 126 29.85 8.55 14.74
CA LYS A 126 29.60 7.90 13.45
C LYS A 126 30.57 6.73 13.22
N LEU A 127 30.03 5.60 12.77
CA LEU A 127 30.75 4.41 12.35
C LEU A 127 31.06 4.53 10.86
N GLU A 128 32.20 5.14 10.53
CA GLU A 128 32.55 5.52 9.14
C GLU A 128 32.66 4.33 8.18
N LYS A 129 33.06 3.16 8.70
CA LYS A 129 33.21 1.93 7.89
C LYS A 129 31.94 1.11 7.79
N LEU A 130 30.97 1.31 8.68
CA LEU A 130 29.80 0.44 8.78
C LEU A 130 28.87 0.65 7.57
N ARG A 131 28.71 -0.39 6.77
CA ARG A 131 27.85 -0.40 5.58
C ARG A 131 26.58 -1.21 5.85
N TYR A 132 26.76 -2.49 6.17
CA TYR A 132 25.66 -3.45 6.25
C TYR A 132 25.20 -3.67 7.68
N ARG A 133 23.89 -3.53 7.91
CA ARG A 133 23.26 -3.57 9.24
C ARG A 133 22.15 -4.59 9.19
N TRP A 134 22.42 -5.76 9.75
CA TRP A 134 21.51 -6.88 9.70
C TRP A 134 21.03 -7.23 11.09
N ALA A 135 19.78 -7.65 11.18
CA ALA A 135 19.21 -8.17 12.40
C ALA A 135 18.44 -9.45 12.09
N ALA A 136 18.36 -10.33 13.09
CA ALA A 136 17.55 -11.53 13.03
C ALA A 136 16.71 -11.65 14.30
N MET A 137 15.49 -12.17 14.15
CA MET A 137 14.60 -12.47 15.27
C MET A 137 13.79 -13.72 15.00
N ASN A 138 13.25 -14.27 16.09
CA ASN A 138 12.20 -15.27 16.00
C ASN A 138 10.84 -14.58 15.89
N PRO A 139 9.85 -15.18 15.21
CA PRO A 139 8.51 -14.62 15.13
C PRO A 139 7.93 -14.42 16.53
N ALA A 140 7.31 -13.26 16.76
CA ALA A 140 6.66 -12.97 18.03
C ALA A 140 5.43 -13.88 18.22
N GLY A 141 5.25 -14.43 19.44
CA GLY A 141 4.09 -15.26 19.79
C GLY A 141 4.09 -16.71 19.27
N ALA A 142 5.16 -17.16 18.61
CA ALA A 142 5.16 -18.45 17.91
C ALA A 142 5.41 -19.71 18.77
N GLU A 143 5.67 -19.62 20.08
CA GLU A 143 5.77 -20.83 20.93
C GLU A 143 5.21 -20.64 22.34
N GLN A 144 4.28 -21.52 22.69
CA GLN A 144 3.92 -21.88 24.06
C GLN A 144 5.11 -22.63 24.70
N GLY A 145 6.17 -21.91 25.08
CA GLY A 145 7.32 -22.54 25.76
C GLY A 145 8.60 -21.71 25.83
N TYR A 146 8.84 -20.78 24.90
CA TYR A 146 9.99 -19.88 24.96
C TYR A 146 9.61 -18.55 25.65
N ILE A 147 9.82 -18.51 26.95
CA ILE A 147 9.80 -17.28 27.74
C ILE A 147 10.96 -16.39 27.23
N GLY A 148 10.66 -15.30 26.52
CA GLY A 148 11.65 -14.23 26.27
C GLY A 148 11.78 -13.63 24.87
N ALA A 149 10.94 -13.97 23.88
CA ALA A 149 10.92 -13.27 22.60
C ALA A 149 9.71 -12.31 22.54
N GLU A 150 9.97 -11.01 22.70
CA GLU A 150 8.93 -9.96 22.65
C GLU A 150 8.76 -9.45 21.22
N ALA A 151 7.64 -8.79 20.93
CA ALA A 151 7.49 -8.07 19.67
C ALA A 151 8.42 -6.85 19.62
N LEU A 152 8.87 -6.46 18.43
CA LEU A 152 9.53 -5.16 18.28
C LEU A 152 8.52 -4.03 18.43
N ASP A 153 8.95 -2.92 19.03
CA ASP A 153 8.17 -1.68 19.04
C ASP A 153 7.90 -1.20 17.59
N PRO A 154 6.69 -0.72 17.27
CA PRO A 154 6.35 -0.29 15.91
C PRO A 154 7.27 0.79 15.33
N ALA A 155 7.76 1.72 16.15
CA ALA A 155 8.68 2.76 15.69
C ALA A 155 10.07 2.19 15.35
N LEU A 156 10.44 1.07 15.98
CA LEU A 156 11.69 0.34 15.76
C LEU A 156 11.60 -0.58 14.53
N ALA A 157 10.52 -1.35 14.40
CA ALA A 157 10.24 -2.14 13.20
C ALA A 157 10.23 -1.27 11.94
N ASP A 158 9.68 -0.05 12.04
CA ASP A 158 9.63 0.90 10.93
C ASP A 158 11.03 1.49 10.55
N ARG A 159 12.12 1.09 11.21
CA ARG A 159 13.51 1.48 10.84
C ARG A 159 14.21 0.48 9.94
N PHE A 160 13.68 -0.74 9.82
CA PHE A 160 14.18 -1.70 8.85
C PHE A 160 13.59 -1.43 7.47
N ALA A 161 14.44 -1.27 6.47
CA ALA A 161 13.98 -1.07 5.11
C ALA A 161 13.29 -2.33 4.58
N PHE A 162 13.91 -3.49 4.85
CA PHE A 162 13.40 -4.79 4.45
C PHE A 162 13.15 -5.65 5.70
N VAL A 163 11.95 -6.23 5.75
CA VAL A 163 11.52 -7.18 6.78
C VAL A 163 11.16 -8.46 6.07
N VAL A 164 12.00 -9.48 6.21
CA VAL A 164 11.92 -10.72 5.43
C VAL A 164 11.55 -11.86 6.35
N THR A 165 10.38 -12.44 6.12
CA THR A 165 10.00 -13.71 6.75
C THR A 165 10.66 -14.86 6.00
N VAL A 166 11.34 -15.74 6.72
CA VAL A 166 12.09 -16.86 6.16
C VAL A 166 11.32 -18.16 6.29
N ALA A 167 11.45 -19.00 5.27
CA ALA A 167 10.79 -20.29 5.22
C ALA A 167 11.32 -21.26 6.29
N ASP A 168 10.42 -22.04 6.89
CA ASP A 168 10.77 -23.16 7.78
C ASP A 168 10.85 -24.50 7.00
N TRP A 169 11.33 -25.56 7.64
CA TRP A 169 11.57 -26.88 7.02
C TRP A 169 10.39 -27.41 6.18
N GLU A 170 9.17 -27.21 6.65
CA GLU A 170 7.93 -27.65 6.00
C GLU A 170 7.65 -26.92 4.68
N GLU A 171 8.12 -25.68 4.54
CA GLU A 171 7.90 -24.82 3.38
C GLU A 171 9.00 -25.00 2.31
N LEU A 172 10.10 -25.66 2.66
CA LEU A 172 11.21 -25.92 1.74
C LEU A 172 10.87 -26.98 0.69
N LYS A 173 11.40 -26.78 -0.52
CA LYS A 173 11.36 -27.78 -1.59
C LYS A 173 12.21 -28.99 -1.21
N GLU A 174 11.81 -30.18 -1.66
CA GLU A 174 12.54 -31.43 -1.37
C GLU A 174 14.01 -31.38 -1.80
N ALA A 175 14.29 -30.79 -2.97
CA ALA A 175 15.66 -30.60 -3.46
C ALA A 175 16.52 -29.68 -2.59
N ASP A 176 15.92 -28.78 -1.82
CA ASP A 176 16.63 -27.89 -0.90
C ASP A 176 16.82 -28.59 0.47
N ARG A 177 15.82 -29.35 0.94
CA ARG A 177 15.93 -30.19 2.15
C ARG A 177 17.09 -31.17 2.08
N VAL A 178 17.24 -31.88 0.95
CA VAL A 178 18.34 -32.83 0.73
C VAL A 178 19.70 -32.15 0.81
N ARG A 179 19.82 -30.92 0.29
CA ARG A 179 21.09 -30.18 0.33
C ARG A 179 21.40 -29.62 1.72
N ILE A 180 20.38 -29.16 2.44
CA ILE A 180 20.53 -28.68 3.82
C ILE A 180 20.88 -29.82 4.77
N ALA A 181 20.30 -31.01 4.55
CA ALA A 181 20.60 -32.19 5.35
C ALA A 181 21.98 -32.82 5.06
N ASP A 182 22.70 -32.36 4.04
CA ASP A 182 24.01 -32.89 3.67
C ASP A 182 25.11 -32.27 4.55
N PRO A 183 25.70 -33.03 5.50
CA PRO A 183 26.69 -32.49 6.44
C PRO A 183 28.02 -32.13 5.77
N ARG A 184 28.24 -32.53 4.50
CA ARG A 184 29.46 -32.20 3.75
C ARG A 184 29.53 -30.71 3.37
N GLY A 185 28.44 -29.97 3.49
CA GLY A 185 28.40 -28.52 3.27
C GLY A 185 28.87 -27.69 4.46
N ASP A 186 29.04 -28.29 5.65
CA ASP A 186 29.34 -27.55 6.87
C ASP A 186 30.81 -27.07 6.89
N GLY A 187 31.03 -25.79 7.20
CA GLY A 187 32.36 -25.17 7.26
C GLY A 187 33.04 -24.85 5.92
N ALA A 188 32.36 -25.01 4.78
CA ALA A 188 32.88 -24.53 3.50
C ALA A 188 32.86 -22.99 3.48
N LEU A 189 34.03 -22.37 3.33
CA LEU A 189 34.14 -20.92 3.14
C LEU A 189 33.24 -20.49 1.97
N SER A 190 32.38 -19.51 2.21
CA SER A 190 31.43 -18.99 1.21
C SER A 190 32.14 -18.10 0.20
N ARG A 191 33.06 -18.67 -0.58
CA ARG A 191 33.85 -17.97 -1.60
C ARG A 191 33.32 -18.30 -2.98
N ASP A 192 32.57 -17.37 -3.55
CA ASP A 192 32.07 -17.44 -4.93
C ASP A 192 33.03 -16.82 -5.97
N GLY A 193 34.27 -16.50 -5.58
CA GLY A 193 35.24 -15.82 -6.45
C GLY A 193 34.91 -14.36 -6.73
N GLY A 194 34.10 -13.71 -5.89
CA GLY A 194 33.72 -12.30 -6.01
C GLY A 194 32.59 -12.04 -7.00
N VAL A 195 31.82 -13.07 -7.35
CA VAL A 195 30.68 -12.96 -8.29
C VAL A 195 29.59 -12.08 -7.69
N LEU A 196 29.21 -12.32 -6.43
CA LEU A 196 28.24 -11.55 -5.67
C LEU A 196 28.65 -10.09 -5.60
N LEU A 197 29.89 -9.82 -5.20
CA LEU A 197 30.42 -8.45 -5.10
C LEU A 197 30.28 -7.70 -6.44
N LYS A 198 30.72 -8.30 -7.55
CA LYS A 198 30.60 -7.71 -8.89
C LYS A 198 29.14 -7.45 -9.28
N LYS A 199 28.23 -8.37 -8.94
CA LYS A 199 26.79 -8.23 -9.24
C LYS A 199 26.15 -7.12 -8.41
N VAL A 200 26.49 -7.01 -7.13
CA VAL A 200 26.04 -5.95 -6.23
C VAL A 200 26.54 -4.60 -6.74
N GLU A 201 27.82 -4.45 -7.08
CA GLU A 201 28.37 -3.19 -7.60
C GLU A 201 27.73 -2.77 -8.92
N ALA A 202 27.52 -3.71 -9.86
CA ALA A 202 26.81 -3.41 -11.10
C ALA A 202 25.35 -2.98 -10.85
N ALA A 203 24.68 -3.57 -9.85
CA ALA A 203 23.33 -3.19 -9.47
C ALA A 203 23.28 -1.85 -8.73
N ARG A 204 24.30 -1.46 -7.96
CA ARG A 204 24.42 -0.13 -7.34
C ARG A 204 24.41 0.98 -8.38
N VAL A 205 25.13 0.80 -9.49
CA VAL A 205 25.13 1.78 -10.59
C VAL A 205 23.72 1.91 -11.19
N ARG A 206 23.02 0.79 -11.44
CA ARG A 206 21.63 0.82 -11.94
C ARG A 206 20.68 1.48 -10.95
N PHE A 207 20.80 1.15 -9.67
CA PHE A 207 19.99 1.73 -8.60
C PHE A 207 20.20 3.25 -8.49
N ALA A 208 21.43 3.74 -8.60
CA ALA A 208 21.72 5.17 -8.61
C ALA A 208 21.03 5.90 -9.77
N GLY A 209 21.03 5.29 -10.97
CA GLY A 209 20.29 5.82 -12.12
C GLY A 209 18.78 5.87 -11.89
N LEU A 210 18.20 4.77 -11.39
CA LEU A 210 16.77 4.69 -11.03
C LEU A 210 16.38 5.66 -9.91
N LEU A 211 17.29 5.95 -8.97
CA LEU A 211 17.04 6.89 -7.88
C LEU A 211 17.09 8.35 -8.35
N ALA A 212 17.96 8.66 -9.31
CA ALA A 212 18.05 9.99 -9.92
C ALA A 212 16.80 10.33 -10.74
N GLU A 213 16.25 9.35 -11.46
CA GLU A 213 15.04 9.49 -12.26
C GLU A 213 14.07 8.31 -11.99
N PRO A 214 13.29 8.35 -10.90
CA PRO A 214 12.36 7.28 -10.56
C PRO A 214 11.24 7.15 -11.59
N PRO A 215 10.97 5.93 -12.11
CA PRO A 215 9.85 5.73 -13.02
C PRO A 215 8.52 6.16 -12.38
N PRO A 216 7.65 6.94 -13.08
CA PRO A 216 6.43 7.49 -12.50
C PRO A 216 5.50 6.42 -11.89
N HIS A 217 5.39 5.26 -12.53
CA HIS A 217 4.55 4.15 -12.07
C HIS A 217 5.02 3.58 -10.72
N VAL A 218 6.31 3.66 -10.37
CA VAL A 218 6.83 3.23 -9.06
C VAL A 218 6.29 4.14 -7.96
N LEU A 219 6.35 5.45 -8.18
CA LEU A 219 5.88 6.44 -7.22
C LEU A 219 4.35 6.39 -7.08
N ALA A 220 3.64 6.31 -8.22
CA ALA A 220 2.19 6.19 -8.23
C ALA A 220 1.73 4.92 -7.50
N TYR A 221 2.40 3.79 -7.71
CA TYR A 221 2.08 2.54 -7.03
C TYR A 221 2.30 2.64 -5.52
N ALA A 222 3.44 3.20 -5.10
CA ALA A 222 3.75 3.35 -3.68
C ALA A 222 2.71 4.23 -2.96
N CYS A 223 2.25 5.31 -3.61
CA CYS A 223 1.16 6.13 -3.10
C CYS A 223 -0.16 5.34 -3.03
N ALA A 224 -0.58 4.72 -4.14
CA ALA A 224 -1.84 4.00 -4.25
C ALA A 224 -1.94 2.86 -3.23
N VAL A 225 -0.90 2.03 -3.12
CA VAL A 225 -0.88 0.89 -2.20
C VAL A 225 -0.82 1.32 -0.75
N THR A 226 -0.15 2.44 -0.43
CA THR A 226 -0.13 3.00 0.92
C THR A 226 -1.53 3.44 1.36
N THR A 227 -2.27 4.13 0.49
CA THR A 227 -3.65 4.54 0.76
C THR A 227 -4.56 3.32 0.95
N LEU A 228 -4.51 2.36 0.02
CA LEU A 228 -5.30 1.13 0.06
C LEU A 228 -5.05 0.30 1.32
N LEU A 229 -3.80 0.15 1.74
CA LEU A 229 -3.46 -0.55 2.97
C LEU A 229 -4.00 0.20 4.19
N GLY A 230 -3.92 1.54 4.20
CA GLY A 230 -4.52 2.36 5.25
C GLY A 230 -6.04 2.17 5.38
N GLU A 231 -6.75 2.13 4.25
CA GLU A 231 -8.19 1.82 4.20
C GLU A 231 -8.51 0.42 4.74
N ALA A 232 -7.61 -0.55 4.52
CA ALA A 232 -7.72 -1.91 5.02
C ALA A 232 -7.21 -2.09 6.47
N GLY A 233 -6.88 -1.01 7.18
CA GLY A 233 -6.41 -1.05 8.58
C GLY A 233 -4.91 -1.33 8.76
N VAL A 234 -4.13 -1.46 7.68
CA VAL A 234 -2.68 -1.65 7.70
C VAL A 234 -1.98 -0.31 7.45
N ARG A 235 -1.72 0.44 8.52
CA ARG A 235 -1.12 1.77 8.41
C ARG A 235 0.35 1.70 8.01
N LEU A 236 0.72 2.33 6.90
CA LEU A 236 2.12 2.65 6.57
C LEU A 236 2.40 4.14 6.84
N SER A 237 3.55 4.44 7.47
CA SER A 237 3.96 5.82 7.74
C SER A 237 4.39 6.56 6.44
N PRO A 238 4.40 7.90 6.39
CA PRO A 238 4.97 8.62 5.25
C PRO A 238 6.44 8.27 4.98
N ARG A 239 7.22 8.02 6.05
CA ARG A 239 8.59 7.48 5.96
C ARG A 239 8.59 6.14 5.24
N ARG A 240 7.68 5.24 5.61
CA ARG A 240 7.53 3.93 5.02
C ARG A 240 7.13 3.98 3.55
N ALA A 241 6.24 4.90 3.16
CA ALA A 241 5.87 5.11 1.76
C ALA A 241 7.09 5.51 0.90
N ARG A 242 7.92 6.45 1.39
CA ARG A 242 9.19 6.82 0.74
C ARG A 242 10.16 5.65 0.67
N GLN A 243 10.28 4.88 1.76
CA GLN A 243 11.14 3.70 1.81
C GLN A 243 10.66 2.61 0.84
N LEU A 244 9.35 2.40 0.70
CA LEU A 244 8.77 1.45 -0.24
C LEU A 244 9.16 1.79 -1.68
N SER A 245 9.07 3.06 -2.09
CA SER A 245 9.56 3.51 -3.40
C SER A 245 11.03 3.18 -3.58
N ARG A 246 11.88 3.49 -2.58
CA ARG A 246 13.31 3.18 -2.62
C ARG A 246 13.57 1.67 -2.74
N ASN A 247 12.83 0.85 -1.99
CA ASN A 247 12.92 -0.61 -2.02
C ASN A 247 12.54 -1.16 -3.40
N LEU A 248 11.48 -0.63 -4.03
CA LEU A 248 11.06 -1.02 -5.38
C LEU A 248 12.18 -0.74 -6.39
N LEU A 249 12.76 0.46 -6.37
CA LEU A 249 13.88 0.81 -7.26
C LEU A 249 15.10 -0.11 -7.05
N ALA A 250 15.40 -0.47 -5.80
CA ALA A 250 16.50 -1.36 -5.47
C ALA A 250 16.27 -2.78 -6.02
N VAL A 251 15.04 -3.31 -5.89
CA VAL A 251 14.69 -4.63 -6.42
C VAL A 251 14.68 -4.65 -7.94
N LEU A 252 14.19 -3.58 -8.59
CA LEU A 252 14.29 -3.40 -10.05
C LEU A 252 15.74 -3.37 -10.53
N ALA A 253 16.68 -2.88 -9.71
CA ALA A 253 18.09 -2.86 -10.06
C ALA A 253 18.75 -4.25 -10.01
N VAL A 254 18.22 -5.22 -9.24
CA VAL A 254 18.84 -6.54 -9.03
C VAL A 254 18.11 -7.70 -9.72
N SER A 255 16.82 -7.56 -10.03
CA SER A 255 15.99 -8.65 -10.51
C SER A 255 15.35 -8.38 -11.86
N SER A 256 15.15 -9.45 -12.63
CA SER A 256 14.45 -9.45 -13.92
C SER A 256 13.15 -10.25 -13.88
N LEU A 257 12.60 -10.51 -12.69
CA LEU A 257 11.28 -11.11 -12.55
C LEU A 257 10.19 -10.18 -13.14
N PRO A 258 9.01 -10.72 -13.51
CA PRO A 258 7.88 -9.91 -13.94
C PRO A 258 7.55 -8.80 -12.93
N LEU A 259 7.33 -7.57 -13.41
CA LEU A 259 7.18 -6.39 -12.54
C LEU A 259 6.06 -6.54 -11.49
N LYS A 260 4.90 -7.11 -11.88
CA LYS A 260 3.79 -7.36 -10.95
C LYS A 260 4.24 -8.23 -9.77
N GLN A 261 4.96 -9.31 -10.05
CA GLN A 261 5.50 -10.22 -9.03
C GLN A 261 6.56 -9.52 -8.16
N LEU A 262 7.42 -8.70 -8.75
CA LEU A 262 8.41 -7.92 -7.99
C LEU A 262 7.76 -6.94 -7.03
N PHE A 263 6.75 -6.20 -7.49
CA PHE A 263 6.06 -5.21 -6.66
C PHE A 263 5.33 -5.86 -5.50
N GLN A 264 4.72 -7.03 -5.73
CA GLN A 264 4.12 -7.83 -4.67
C GLN A 264 5.17 -8.30 -3.65
N LEU A 265 6.28 -8.86 -4.13
CA LEU A 265 7.38 -9.35 -3.28
C LEU A 265 7.95 -8.20 -2.43
N VAL A 266 8.19 -7.04 -3.02
CA VAL A 266 8.68 -5.86 -2.30
C VAL A 266 7.68 -5.41 -1.24
N LEU A 267 6.39 -5.34 -1.58
CA LEU A 267 5.34 -4.92 -0.65
C LEU A 267 5.31 -5.84 0.58
N GLN A 268 5.27 -7.15 0.36
CA GLN A 268 5.25 -8.16 1.43
C GLN A 268 6.48 -8.06 2.34
N ASN A 269 7.64 -7.68 1.80
CA ASN A 269 8.89 -7.54 2.55
C ASN A 269 9.19 -6.09 3.00
N SER A 270 8.22 -5.18 2.88
CA SER A 270 8.35 -3.79 3.32
C SER A 270 7.41 -3.43 4.49
N ILE A 271 6.51 -4.34 4.88
CA ILE A 271 5.51 -4.11 5.95
C ILE A 271 6.15 -4.39 7.32
N PRO A 272 6.35 -3.36 8.18
CA PRO A 272 7.02 -3.54 9.47
C PRO A 272 6.20 -4.33 10.48
N GLN A 273 4.89 -4.40 10.34
CA GLN A 273 3.97 -5.08 11.25
C GLN A 273 4.27 -6.59 11.42
N PHE A 274 4.92 -7.22 10.43
CA PHE A 274 5.40 -8.60 10.57
C PHE A 274 6.42 -8.78 11.71
N ALA A 275 7.09 -7.71 12.14
CA ALA A 275 8.01 -7.72 13.27
C ALA A 275 7.36 -7.30 14.61
N THR A 276 6.17 -6.71 14.59
CA THR A 276 5.48 -6.18 15.78
C THR A 276 4.48 -7.17 16.39
N GLY A 277 4.33 -8.36 15.79
CA GLY A 277 3.36 -9.36 16.23
C GLY A 277 1.90 -9.01 15.91
N GLU A 278 1.67 -7.92 15.17
CA GLU A 278 0.35 -7.56 14.66
C GLU A 278 -0.12 -8.60 13.63
N GLN A 279 -1.40 -9.00 13.70
CA GLN A 279 -1.98 -9.85 12.68
C GLN A 279 -2.29 -9.02 11.44
N VAL A 280 -1.46 -9.17 10.41
CA VAL A 280 -1.66 -8.53 9.12
C VAL A 280 -2.33 -9.52 8.16
N SER A 281 -3.49 -9.16 7.63
CA SER A 281 -4.18 -9.99 6.64
C SER A 281 -3.39 -10.03 5.33
N THR A 282 -2.93 -11.23 4.95
CA THR A 282 -2.26 -11.48 3.67
C THR A 282 -3.19 -11.23 2.48
N ASP A 283 -4.49 -11.50 2.64
CA ASP A 283 -5.52 -11.23 1.63
C ASP A 283 -5.71 -9.72 1.42
N ALA A 284 -5.71 -8.94 2.51
CA ALA A 284 -5.77 -7.48 2.41
C ALA A 284 -4.55 -6.90 1.67
N ILE A 285 -3.35 -7.42 1.96
CA ILE A 285 -2.13 -7.04 1.23
C ILE A 285 -2.24 -7.40 -0.25
N ALA A 286 -2.70 -8.61 -0.57
CA ALA A 286 -2.84 -9.08 -1.94
C ALA A 286 -3.89 -8.27 -2.74
N ALA A 287 -5.01 -7.93 -2.10
CA ALA A 287 -6.04 -7.07 -2.67
C ALA A 287 -5.51 -5.65 -2.93
N ALA A 288 -4.86 -5.04 -1.93
CA ALA A 288 -4.24 -3.72 -2.07
C ALA A 288 -3.19 -3.70 -3.19
N HIS A 289 -2.32 -4.71 -3.25
CA HIS A 289 -1.35 -4.86 -4.34
C HIS A 289 -2.03 -4.91 -5.71
N ARG A 290 -3.03 -5.78 -5.89
CA ARG A 290 -3.73 -5.95 -7.16
C ARG A 290 -4.33 -4.64 -7.65
N ILE A 291 -5.10 -3.97 -6.79
CA ILE A 291 -5.78 -2.72 -7.13
C ILE A 291 -4.77 -1.61 -7.39
N ALA A 292 -3.71 -1.49 -6.57
CA ALA A 292 -2.66 -0.50 -6.80
C ALA A 292 -1.91 -0.75 -8.11
N TRP A 293 -1.59 -2.01 -8.41
CA TRP A 293 -0.90 -2.41 -9.63
C TRP A 293 -1.73 -2.11 -10.87
N ASP A 294 -3.01 -2.48 -10.85
CA ASP A 294 -3.92 -2.24 -11.96
C ASP A 294 -4.08 -0.71 -12.16
N SER A 295 -4.18 0.09 -11.08
CA SER A 295 -4.26 1.56 -11.21
C SER A 295 -3.08 2.25 -11.89
N VAL A 296 -1.90 1.62 -11.95
CA VAL A 296 -0.68 2.20 -12.56
C VAL A 296 -0.24 1.53 -13.85
N THR A 297 -0.84 0.39 -14.20
CA THR A 297 -0.46 -0.39 -15.38
C THR A 297 -1.54 -0.46 -16.43
N LEU A 298 -2.79 -0.29 -16.04
CA LEU A 298 -3.87 -0.11 -17.00
C LEU A 298 -3.65 1.23 -17.74
N ASP A 299 -3.90 1.22 -19.03
CA ASP A 299 -3.87 2.41 -19.88
C ASP A 299 -5.22 2.60 -20.60
N GLY A 300 -5.43 3.81 -21.10
CA GLY A 300 -6.61 4.17 -21.89
C GLY A 300 -7.94 3.76 -21.25
N ARG A 301 -8.61 2.77 -21.84
CA ARG A 301 -9.98 2.37 -21.48
C ARG A 301 -10.05 1.69 -20.12
N GLU A 302 -9.11 0.80 -19.82
CA GLU A 302 -9.12 0.02 -18.60
C GLU A 302 -8.77 0.89 -17.38
N GLN A 303 -7.85 1.84 -17.57
CA GLN A 303 -7.49 2.83 -16.54
C GLN A 303 -8.70 3.68 -16.15
N TRP A 304 -9.39 4.22 -17.15
CA TRP A 304 -10.57 5.05 -16.92
C TRP A 304 -11.69 4.26 -16.23
N LEU A 305 -11.94 3.01 -16.62
CA LEU A 305 -12.97 2.18 -15.99
C LEU A 305 -12.64 1.90 -14.51
N HIS A 306 -11.37 1.65 -14.21
CA HIS A 306 -10.89 1.49 -12.84
C HIS A 306 -10.98 2.79 -12.03
N GLU A 307 -10.62 3.95 -12.60
CA GLU A 307 -10.77 5.26 -11.95
C GLU A 307 -12.24 5.58 -11.66
N PHE A 308 -13.12 5.40 -12.64
CA PHE A 308 -14.55 5.63 -12.49
C PHE A 308 -15.18 4.74 -11.41
N ALA A 309 -14.78 3.47 -11.33
CA ALA A 309 -15.27 2.56 -10.29
C ALA A 309 -14.90 3.06 -8.88
N ARG A 310 -13.69 3.58 -8.71
CA ARG A 310 -13.11 3.94 -7.40
C ARG A 310 -13.43 5.34 -6.89
N GLU A 311 -13.84 6.27 -7.75
CA GLU A 311 -14.08 7.65 -7.37
C GLU A 311 -15.24 7.77 -6.35
N PRO A 312 -15.02 8.14 -5.07
CA PRO A 312 -16.12 8.19 -4.10
C PRO A 312 -17.06 9.39 -4.31
N ASP A 313 -16.60 10.47 -4.94
CA ASP A 313 -17.42 11.66 -5.18
C ASP A 313 -18.27 11.50 -6.45
N LEU A 314 -19.59 11.43 -6.27
CA LEU A 314 -20.55 11.31 -7.38
C LEU A 314 -20.49 12.50 -8.34
N ALA A 315 -20.15 13.70 -7.87
CA ALA A 315 -20.00 14.86 -8.74
C ALA A 315 -18.78 14.70 -9.65
N ARG A 316 -17.66 14.19 -9.11
CA ARG A 316 -16.50 13.84 -9.93
C ARG A 316 -16.76 12.65 -10.85
N LYS A 317 -17.48 11.62 -10.41
CA LYS A 317 -17.94 10.53 -11.31
C LYS A 317 -18.73 11.08 -12.49
N ALA A 318 -19.62 12.05 -12.27
CA ALA A 318 -20.39 12.64 -13.36
C ALA A 318 -19.49 13.37 -14.36
N ARG A 319 -18.47 14.10 -13.89
CA ARG A 319 -17.47 14.72 -14.78
C ARG A 319 -16.67 13.68 -15.56
N LEU A 320 -16.19 12.62 -14.90
CA LEU A 320 -15.47 11.52 -15.55
C LEU A 320 -16.31 10.89 -16.67
N LEU A 321 -17.60 10.65 -16.41
CA LEU A 321 -18.52 10.09 -17.41
C LEU A 321 -18.77 11.03 -18.58
N LEU A 322 -18.98 12.32 -18.31
CA LEU A 322 -19.44 13.26 -19.34
C LEU A 322 -18.30 13.82 -20.20
N LYS A 323 -17.11 14.03 -19.62
CA LYS A 323 -15.98 14.66 -20.32
C LYS A 323 -14.86 13.70 -20.70
N GLU A 324 -14.65 12.68 -19.88
CA GLU A 324 -13.42 11.88 -19.92
C GLU A 324 -13.67 10.44 -20.36
N ALA A 325 -14.93 10.07 -20.63
CA ALA A 325 -15.28 8.75 -21.11
C ALA A 325 -14.56 8.42 -22.43
N PRO A 326 -13.80 7.31 -22.49
CA PRO A 326 -12.95 7.02 -23.63
C PRO A 326 -13.75 6.55 -24.86
N ASN A 327 -14.91 5.94 -24.65
CA ASN A 327 -15.88 5.58 -25.70
C ASN A 327 -17.23 5.16 -25.06
N PRO A 328 -18.32 5.19 -25.84
CA PRO A 328 -19.67 4.84 -25.37
C PRO A 328 -19.81 3.45 -24.75
N ASP A 329 -19.08 2.45 -25.24
CA ASP A 329 -19.18 1.07 -24.74
C ASP A 329 -18.54 0.94 -23.35
N THR A 330 -17.37 1.56 -23.16
CA THR A 330 -16.66 1.57 -21.87
C THR A 330 -17.46 2.34 -20.83
N ALA A 331 -18.08 3.46 -21.20
CA ALA A 331 -18.98 4.20 -20.33
C ALA A 331 -20.22 3.38 -19.93
N SER A 332 -20.77 2.60 -20.87
CA SER A 332 -21.90 1.70 -20.60
C SER A 332 -21.54 0.61 -19.59
N ALA A 333 -20.37 -0.02 -19.75
CA ALA A 333 -19.87 -1.01 -18.79
C ALA A 333 -19.65 -0.39 -17.40
N ALA A 334 -19.09 0.82 -17.33
CA ALA A 334 -18.87 1.54 -16.08
C ALA A 334 -20.18 1.90 -15.37
N ILE A 335 -21.21 2.30 -16.11
CA ILE A 335 -22.57 2.52 -15.58
C ILE A 335 -23.16 1.23 -15.02
N ALA A 336 -23.08 0.12 -15.76
CA ALA A 336 -23.60 -1.16 -15.30
C ALA A 336 -22.94 -1.59 -13.98
N GLN A 337 -21.61 -1.45 -13.87
CA GLN A 337 -20.87 -1.73 -12.65
C GLN A 337 -21.26 -0.78 -11.51
N PHE A 338 -21.40 0.52 -11.79
CA PHE A 338 -21.84 1.51 -10.80
C PHE A 338 -23.21 1.15 -10.23
N LEU A 339 -24.22 0.92 -11.09
CA LEU A 339 -25.58 0.59 -10.65
C LEU A 339 -25.66 -0.73 -9.87
N ALA A 340 -24.77 -1.68 -10.16
CA ALA A 340 -24.71 -2.96 -9.45
C ALA A 340 -24.06 -2.87 -8.05
N THR A 341 -23.18 -1.89 -7.81
CA THR A 341 -22.35 -1.83 -6.61
C THR A 341 -22.70 -0.69 -5.66
N GLU A 342 -23.25 0.42 -6.15
CA GLU A 342 -23.55 1.60 -5.34
C GLU A 342 -24.90 1.52 -4.62
N PRO A 343 -25.00 1.99 -3.36
CA PRO A 343 -26.24 1.99 -2.61
C PRO A 343 -27.37 2.72 -3.34
N PRO A 344 -28.63 2.32 -3.13
CA PRO A 344 -29.79 2.87 -3.83
C PRO A 344 -29.86 4.40 -3.81
N GLU A 345 -29.61 5.02 -2.66
CA GLU A 345 -29.71 6.47 -2.47
C GLU A 345 -28.71 7.22 -3.37
N ARG A 346 -27.46 6.72 -3.41
CA ARG A 346 -26.37 7.28 -4.22
C ARG A 346 -26.61 7.06 -5.71
N SER A 347 -27.06 5.86 -6.06
CA SER A 347 -27.44 5.51 -7.43
C SER A 347 -28.58 6.40 -7.95
N TYR A 348 -29.61 6.69 -7.15
CA TYR A 348 -30.69 7.59 -7.56
C TYR A 348 -30.25 9.03 -7.73
N ALA A 349 -29.42 9.54 -6.83
CA ALA A 349 -28.86 10.89 -6.98
C ALA A 349 -28.12 11.03 -8.32
N PHE A 350 -27.28 10.05 -8.65
CA PHE A 350 -26.52 10.04 -9.90
C PHE A 350 -27.44 9.91 -11.12
N VAL A 351 -28.34 8.93 -11.12
CA VAL A 351 -29.27 8.66 -12.23
C VAL A 351 -30.18 9.87 -12.51
N LEU A 352 -30.78 10.47 -11.48
CA LEU A 352 -31.67 11.63 -11.63
C LEU A 352 -30.93 12.87 -12.14
N ALA A 353 -29.65 13.05 -11.77
CA ALA A 353 -28.87 14.20 -12.22
C ALA A 353 -28.31 14.02 -13.64
N VAL A 354 -27.83 12.83 -13.99
CA VAL A 354 -27.06 12.57 -15.21
C VAL A 354 -27.94 12.18 -16.39
N THR A 355 -28.96 11.35 -16.18
CA THR A 355 -29.81 10.81 -17.26
C THR A 355 -30.50 11.90 -18.10
N PRO A 356 -31.09 12.96 -17.51
CA PRO A 356 -31.72 14.03 -18.29
C PRO A 356 -30.77 14.68 -19.29
N HIS A 357 -29.55 14.96 -18.83
CA HIS A 357 -28.54 15.61 -19.65
C HIS A 357 -28.09 14.71 -20.80
N LEU A 358 -27.86 13.42 -20.55
CA LEU A 358 -27.50 12.47 -21.60
C LEU A 358 -28.57 12.32 -22.68
N LEU A 359 -29.86 12.39 -22.29
CA LEU A 359 -30.99 12.32 -23.22
C LEU A 359 -31.16 13.58 -24.09
N ASP A 360 -30.72 14.74 -23.58
CA ASP A 360 -30.78 16.01 -24.30
C ASP A 360 -29.60 16.23 -25.26
N LEU A 361 -28.56 15.39 -25.20
CA LEU A 361 -27.41 15.48 -26.09
C LEU A 361 -27.77 15.08 -27.55
N PRO A 362 -27.20 15.76 -28.56
CA PRO A 362 -27.38 15.38 -29.96
C PRO A 362 -26.92 13.95 -30.24
N ALA A 363 -27.57 13.31 -31.22
CA ALA A 363 -27.19 11.98 -31.67
C ALA A 363 -25.70 11.95 -32.10
N GLY A 364 -24.94 10.99 -31.57
CA GLY A 364 -23.49 10.86 -31.80
C GLY A 364 -22.60 11.69 -30.88
N GLN A 365 -23.16 12.54 -30.01
CA GLN A 365 -22.42 13.28 -28.98
C GLN A 365 -22.61 12.72 -27.56
N CYS A 366 -23.48 11.72 -27.40
CA CYS A 366 -23.67 11.05 -26.12
C CYS A 366 -22.40 10.25 -25.76
N PRO A 367 -21.76 10.51 -24.61
CA PRO A 367 -20.58 9.77 -24.16
C PRO A 367 -20.92 8.33 -23.70
N VAL A 368 -22.20 7.98 -23.66
CA VAL A 368 -22.72 6.69 -23.18
C VAL A 368 -23.41 5.94 -24.31
N GLY A 369 -23.14 4.64 -24.43
CA GLY A 369 -23.75 3.76 -25.43
C GLY A 369 -25.22 3.49 -25.16
N ALA A 370 -25.90 2.86 -26.13
CA ALA A 370 -27.33 2.59 -26.05
C ALA A 370 -27.70 1.69 -24.85
N GLU A 371 -26.86 0.72 -24.52
CA GLU A 371 -27.06 -0.17 -23.36
C GLU A 371 -26.96 0.61 -22.04
N GLY A 372 -25.91 1.42 -21.86
CA GLY A 372 -25.75 2.25 -20.66
C GLY A 372 -26.87 3.27 -20.50
N LEU A 373 -27.33 3.88 -21.60
CA LEU A 373 -28.45 4.80 -21.58
C LEU A 373 -29.76 4.07 -21.23
N ALA A 374 -29.96 2.85 -21.72
CA ALA A 374 -31.10 2.02 -21.36
C ALA A 374 -31.08 1.60 -19.88
N ASP A 375 -29.90 1.29 -19.34
CA ASP A 375 -29.73 0.95 -17.92
C ASP A 375 -30.00 2.13 -17.00
N LEU A 376 -29.48 3.32 -17.33
CA LEU A 376 -29.79 4.56 -16.62
C LEU A 376 -31.28 4.87 -16.71
N SER A 377 -31.88 4.76 -17.90
CA SER A 377 -33.30 5.02 -18.11
C SER A 377 -34.17 4.03 -17.34
N ARG A 378 -33.78 2.75 -17.27
CA ARG A 378 -34.48 1.72 -16.49
C ARG A 378 -34.37 1.98 -14.99
N ALA A 379 -33.21 2.46 -14.53
CA ALA A 379 -33.01 2.87 -13.14
C ALA A 379 -33.82 4.15 -12.81
N ALA A 380 -33.99 5.06 -13.78
CA ALA A 380 -34.76 6.29 -13.64
C ALA A 380 -36.28 6.08 -13.74
N ALA A 381 -36.74 5.11 -14.54
CA ALA A 381 -38.16 4.96 -14.88
C ALA A 381 -39.10 4.82 -13.66
N PRO A 382 -38.79 4.01 -12.63
CA PRO A 382 -39.60 3.94 -11.42
C PRO A 382 -39.69 5.28 -10.67
N LEU A 383 -38.68 6.14 -10.83
CA LEU A 383 -38.59 7.45 -10.17
C LEU A 383 -39.40 8.53 -10.91
N LEU A 384 -39.68 8.33 -12.19
CA LEU A 384 -40.32 9.32 -13.07
C LEU A 384 -41.80 9.03 -13.36
N HIS A 385 -42.21 7.76 -13.30
CA HIS A 385 -43.56 7.32 -13.66
C HIS A 385 -44.42 6.96 -12.45
N GLN A 386 -44.74 7.91 -11.56
CA GLN A 386 -45.91 7.77 -10.67
C GLN A 386 -46.66 9.11 -10.52
N ASP A 387 -47.80 9.19 -11.24
CA ASP A 387 -48.89 10.19 -11.23
C ASP A 387 -48.58 11.70 -11.26
N LYS A 388 -48.09 12.18 -12.43
CA LYS A 388 -48.80 13.09 -13.36
C LYS A 388 -47.82 13.64 -14.41
N VAL A 389 -48.05 13.28 -15.67
CA VAL A 389 -47.52 13.86 -16.92
C VAL A 389 -46.01 14.13 -16.94
N VAL A 390 -45.24 13.14 -17.43
CA VAL A 390 -43.89 13.38 -17.95
C VAL A 390 -44.03 14.13 -19.28
N ALA A 391 -43.93 15.45 -19.25
CA ALA A 391 -43.75 16.24 -20.47
C ALA A 391 -42.25 16.44 -20.70
N HIS A 392 -41.70 15.85 -21.77
CA HIS A 392 -40.42 16.24 -22.33
C HIS A 392 -40.50 17.72 -22.75
N ARG A 393 -40.06 18.65 -21.90
CA ARG A 393 -39.96 20.06 -22.27
C ARG A 393 -38.61 20.27 -22.92
N LYS A 394 -38.60 20.57 -24.23
CA LYS A 394 -37.42 21.08 -24.93
C LYS A 394 -36.89 22.29 -24.16
N VAL A 395 -35.58 22.30 -23.91
CA VAL A 395 -34.85 23.41 -23.30
C VAL A 395 -35.18 24.70 -24.02
N ASP A 396 -35.72 25.68 -23.30
CA ASP A 396 -35.95 27.03 -23.79
C ASP A 396 -34.61 27.79 -23.70
N PRO A 397 -34.04 28.28 -24.82
CA PRO A 397 -32.73 28.96 -24.83
C PRO A 397 -32.69 30.25 -23.99
N VAL A 398 -33.83 30.73 -23.49
CA VAL A 398 -33.92 31.95 -22.67
C VAL A 398 -33.84 31.67 -21.16
N ASN A 399 -34.02 30.42 -20.70
CA ASN A 399 -34.09 30.11 -19.27
C ASN A 399 -33.14 28.98 -18.84
N LYS A 400 -31.89 29.36 -18.49
CA LYS A 400 -30.82 28.45 -18.03
C LYS A 400 -31.07 27.78 -16.66
N ASP A 401 -32.16 28.14 -15.98
CA ASP A 401 -32.50 27.63 -14.64
C ASP A 401 -33.67 26.64 -14.61
N THR A 402 -34.11 26.15 -15.77
CA THR A 402 -35.19 25.15 -15.85
C THR A 402 -34.70 23.80 -15.29
N PRO A 403 -35.38 23.19 -14.29
CA PRO A 403 -34.91 21.98 -13.64
C PRO A 403 -35.01 20.77 -14.57
N TRP A 404 -33.89 20.06 -14.71
CA TRP A 404 -33.79 18.73 -15.30
C TRP A 404 -34.79 17.80 -14.60
N LEU A 405 -35.79 17.29 -15.34
CA LEU A 405 -36.78 16.26 -14.97
C LEU A 405 -37.21 16.25 -13.48
N ALA A 406 -38.34 16.87 -13.16
CA ALA A 406 -38.93 16.84 -11.82
C ALA A 406 -39.95 15.69 -11.67
N PRO A 407 -39.75 14.72 -10.76
CA PRO A 407 -40.83 13.85 -10.29
C PRO A 407 -41.93 14.68 -9.62
N GLY A 408 -43.19 14.38 -9.94
CA GLY A 408 -44.34 15.01 -9.30
C GLY A 408 -44.35 14.72 -7.79
N ARG A 409 -44.78 15.69 -6.98
CA ARG A 409 -44.89 15.58 -5.52
C ARG A 409 -45.60 14.29 -5.13
N GLY A 410 -44.87 13.30 -4.61
CA GLY A 410 -45.45 12.20 -3.87
C GLY A 410 -46.02 12.75 -2.56
N SER A 411 -47.20 12.28 -2.12
CA SER A 411 -47.68 12.60 -0.78
C SER A 411 -47.01 11.67 0.22
N TRP A 412 -46.03 12.18 0.97
CA TRP A 412 -45.44 11.45 2.08
C TRP A 412 -46.51 11.31 3.16
N VAL A 413 -46.51 10.19 3.87
CA VAL A 413 -47.36 10.09 5.05
C VAL A 413 -46.72 10.95 6.14
N ARG A 414 -47.43 11.98 6.64
CA ARG A 414 -46.97 12.85 7.74
C ARG A 414 -46.58 12.10 9.02
N THR A 415 -46.92 10.81 9.11
CA THR A 415 -46.59 9.92 10.22
C THR A 415 -45.18 9.33 10.11
N LEU A 416 -44.46 9.52 8.99
CA LEU A 416 -43.07 9.07 8.88
C LEU A 416 -42.18 9.88 9.82
N THR A 417 -41.38 9.17 10.62
CA THR A 417 -40.41 9.78 11.53
C THR A 417 -39.42 10.65 10.76
N GLY A 418 -39.28 11.92 11.16
CA GLY A 418 -38.41 12.91 10.50
C GLY A 418 -39.07 13.75 9.40
N TYR A 419 -40.37 13.60 9.14
CA TYR A 419 -41.07 14.31 8.06
C TYR A 419 -40.99 15.85 8.21
N GLU A 420 -41.30 16.38 9.38
CA GLU A 420 -41.30 17.83 9.64
C GLU A 420 -39.90 18.45 9.49
N GLU A 421 -38.84 17.70 9.81
CA GLU A 421 -37.46 18.17 9.69
C GLU A 421 -37.05 18.29 8.22
N VAL A 422 -37.42 17.29 7.40
CA VAL A 422 -37.17 17.30 5.96
C VAL A 422 -38.00 18.35 5.24
N GLU A 423 -39.26 18.54 5.63
CA GLU A 423 -40.13 19.57 5.05
C GLU A 423 -39.54 20.98 5.27
N LYS A 424 -39.12 21.31 6.49
CA LYS A 424 -38.41 22.56 6.80
C LYS A 424 -37.12 22.71 5.99
N LEU A 425 -36.39 21.61 5.81
CA LEU A 425 -35.15 21.61 5.06
C LEU A 425 -35.37 21.90 3.57
N ILE A 426 -36.41 21.31 2.96
CA ILE A 426 -36.79 21.59 1.58
C ILE A 426 -37.28 23.05 1.44
N GLU A 427 -38.11 23.54 2.36
CA GLU A 427 -38.64 24.91 2.31
C GLU A 427 -37.54 25.98 2.39
N ALA A 428 -36.46 25.71 3.11
CA ALA A 428 -35.29 26.59 3.21
C ALA A 428 -34.50 26.74 1.90
N LEU A 429 -34.68 25.84 0.93
CA LEU A 429 -33.97 25.90 -0.35
C LEU A 429 -34.58 26.95 -1.31
N PRO A 430 -33.82 27.49 -2.27
CA PRO A 430 -34.36 28.30 -3.36
C PRO A 430 -35.42 27.53 -4.18
N PRO A 431 -36.43 28.20 -4.77
CA PRO A 431 -37.56 27.53 -5.44
C PRO A 431 -37.17 26.44 -6.43
N ALA A 432 -36.18 26.69 -7.30
CA ALA A 432 -35.70 25.72 -8.28
C ALA A 432 -35.03 24.48 -7.67
N LYS A 433 -34.47 24.60 -6.46
CA LYS A 433 -33.86 23.49 -5.72
C LYS A 433 -34.89 22.69 -4.91
N ARG A 434 -35.98 23.32 -4.47
CA ARG A 434 -37.04 22.67 -3.68
C ARG A 434 -37.65 21.48 -4.43
N GLU A 435 -38.02 21.70 -5.68
CA GLU A 435 -38.68 20.66 -6.49
C GLU A 435 -37.77 19.47 -6.73
N ARG A 436 -36.49 19.71 -7.03
CA ARG A 436 -35.50 18.66 -7.26
C ARG A 436 -35.15 17.90 -5.99
N ALA A 437 -34.91 18.62 -4.89
CA ALA A 437 -34.65 18.02 -3.59
C ALA A 437 -35.84 17.18 -3.11
N GLY A 438 -37.07 17.66 -3.32
CA GLY A 438 -38.30 16.91 -3.09
C GLY A 438 -38.33 15.63 -3.90
N GLY A 439 -38.28 15.71 -5.23
CA GLY A 439 -38.36 14.52 -6.09
C GLY A 439 -37.27 13.47 -5.82
N TYR A 440 -36.04 13.89 -5.50
CA TYR A 440 -34.97 12.98 -5.12
C TYR A 440 -35.25 12.26 -3.80
N LEU A 441 -35.72 13.00 -2.78
CA LEU A 441 -36.05 12.42 -1.50
C LEU A 441 -37.31 11.53 -1.58
N ASP A 442 -38.31 11.90 -2.39
CA ASP A 442 -39.51 11.09 -2.67
C ASP A 442 -39.09 9.73 -3.23
N ALA A 443 -38.17 9.72 -4.21
CA ALA A 443 -37.64 8.52 -4.83
C ALA A 443 -36.97 7.57 -3.82
N ILE A 444 -36.23 8.11 -2.85
CA ILE A 444 -35.63 7.31 -1.78
C ILE A 444 -36.72 6.71 -0.91
N VAL A 445 -37.63 7.54 -0.40
CA VAL A 445 -38.64 7.12 0.58
C VAL A 445 -39.65 6.14 0.02
N GLN A 446 -40.03 6.26 -1.25
CA GLN A 446 -40.91 5.28 -1.90
C GLN A 446 -40.30 3.88 -1.93
N LYS A 447 -38.97 3.78 -1.99
CA LYS A 447 -38.30 2.49 -2.11
C LYS A 447 -37.82 1.92 -0.77
N THR A 448 -37.37 2.78 0.14
CA THR A 448 -36.91 2.36 1.48
C THR A 448 -38.06 2.30 2.50
N GLY A 449 -39.18 2.97 2.21
CA GLY A 449 -40.28 3.16 3.15
C GLY A 449 -39.95 4.09 4.33
N GLN A 450 -38.78 4.73 4.32
CA GLN A 450 -38.26 5.52 5.43
C GLN A 450 -37.55 6.78 4.95
N ILE A 451 -37.63 7.84 5.75
CA ILE A 451 -36.90 9.08 5.51
C ILE A 451 -35.40 8.84 5.79
N PRO A 452 -34.49 9.14 4.86
CA PRO A 452 -33.08 8.93 5.09
C PRO A 452 -32.57 9.83 6.22
N ALA A 453 -31.89 9.23 7.21
CA ALA A 453 -31.39 9.92 8.41
C ALA A 453 -30.47 11.12 8.15
N LYS A 454 -29.88 11.21 6.94
CA LYS A 454 -28.96 12.27 6.51
C LYS A 454 -29.48 13.04 5.28
N ALA A 455 -30.78 13.35 5.25
CA ALA A 455 -31.41 14.04 4.12
C ALA A 455 -30.70 15.34 3.67
N SER A 456 -30.16 16.12 4.61
CA SER A 456 -29.39 17.34 4.31
C SER A 456 -28.11 17.06 3.50
N GLU A 457 -27.32 16.07 3.92
CA GLU A 457 -26.09 15.67 3.23
C GLU A 457 -26.41 15.14 1.83
N LEU A 458 -27.48 14.34 1.72
CA LEU A 458 -27.94 13.78 0.45
C LEU A 458 -28.37 14.85 -0.54
N ILE A 459 -29.14 15.86 -0.11
CA ILE A 459 -29.54 16.99 -0.98
C ILE A 459 -28.33 17.79 -1.43
N THR A 460 -27.41 18.07 -0.51
CA THR A 460 -26.18 18.82 -0.81
C THR A 460 -25.34 18.08 -1.85
N GLY A 461 -25.17 16.77 -1.67
CA GLY A 461 -24.47 15.90 -2.63
C GLY A 461 -25.17 15.87 -4.00
N PHE A 462 -26.50 15.74 -4.03
CA PHE A 462 -27.27 15.74 -5.28
C PHE A 462 -27.11 17.06 -6.07
N GLU A 463 -27.15 18.20 -5.38
CA GLU A 463 -26.93 19.50 -6.00
C GLU A 463 -25.48 19.68 -6.52
N ALA A 464 -24.49 19.07 -5.86
CA ALA A 464 -23.12 19.06 -6.36
C ALA A 464 -22.99 18.24 -7.67
N ILE A 465 -23.70 17.12 -7.79
CA ILE A 465 -23.74 16.35 -9.04
C ILE A 465 -24.36 17.19 -10.15
N ILE A 466 -25.50 17.84 -9.91
CA ILE A 466 -26.15 18.70 -10.90
C ILE A 466 -25.23 19.84 -11.34
N ALA A 467 -24.52 20.47 -10.41
CA ALA A 467 -23.53 21.50 -10.73
C ALA A 467 -22.42 20.95 -11.64
N ALA A 468 -21.88 19.78 -11.33
CA ALA A 468 -20.87 19.11 -12.14
C ALA A 468 -21.39 18.73 -13.55
N VAL A 469 -22.63 18.29 -13.68
CA VAL A 469 -23.29 18.04 -14.97
C VAL A 469 -23.44 19.34 -15.77
N LYS A 470 -23.85 20.44 -15.13
CA LYS A 470 -23.97 21.76 -15.78
C LYS A 470 -22.63 22.34 -16.23
N GLU A 471 -21.54 22.07 -15.50
CA GLU A 471 -20.18 22.43 -15.91
C GLU A 471 -19.65 21.56 -17.06
N ALA A 472 -20.28 20.40 -17.27
CA ALA A 472 -19.93 19.45 -18.31
C ALA A 472 -20.70 19.63 -19.62
N ALA A 473 -21.92 20.14 -19.53
CA ALA A 473 -22.69 20.73 -20.62
C ALA A 473 -21.99 21.98 -21.18
#